data_AF-A0A511XEC9-F1
#
_entry.id   AF-A0A511XEC9-F1
#
_cell.length_a   1.000
_cell.length_b   1.000
_cell.length_c   1.000
_cell.angle_alpha   90.00
_cell.angle_beta   90.00
_cell.angle_gamma   90.00
#
_symmetry.space_group_name_H-M   'P 1'
#
loop_
_entity.id
_entity.type
_entity.pdbx_description
1 polymer ?
#
loop_
_entity_poly.entity_id
_entity_poly.type
_entity_poly.pdbx_seq_one_letter_code
_entity_poly.pdbx_strand_id
1 'polypeptide(L)'
;MVIDRLIASWRAATIIVIGALCGSAALWWTLSGAPHAAKTRPLMPLDFPHKAHVAFNCVTCHHNYTEARLSSWPFQGCIACHKNTPSLSGVIEEQFHGQCESCHLKFAEEHRKSGPPRACHVCHVAGGMTHF
;
A
#
# COMPACT_ATOMS: atom_id res chain seq x y z
N MET A 1 -31.21 -43.11 10.48
CA MET A 1 -31.05 -42.68 11.90
C MET A 1 -29.60 -42.65 12.39
N VAL A 2 -28.76 -43.68 12.22
CA VAL A 2 -27.34 -43.62 12.64
C VAL A 2 -26.49 -42.74 11.72
N ILE A 3 -26.69 -42.85 10.41
CA ILE A 3 -25.99 -42.06 9.39
C ILE A 3 -26.33 -40.56 9.52
N ASP A 4 -27.58 -40.20 9.78
CA ASP A 4 -28.01 -38.80 9.93
C ASP A 4 -27.37 -38.12 11.16
N ARG A 5 -27.21 -38.86 12.27
CA ARG A 5 -26.55 -38.38 13.48
C ARG A 5 -25.04 -38.20 13.27
N LEU A 6 -24.41 -39.07 12.48
CA LEU A 6 -23.00 -38.94 12.10
C LEU A 6 -22.79 -37.74 11.15
N ILE A 7 -23.66 -37.55 10.16
CA ILE A 7 -23.58 -36.39 9.27
C ILE A 7 -23.80 -35.09 10.06
N ALA A 8 -24.74 -35.07 11.02
CA ALA A 8 -24.98 -33.92 11.87
C ALA A 8 -23.79 -33.58 12.78
N SER A 9 -23.13 -34.58 13.38
CA SER A 9 -21.97 -34.37 14.24
C SER A 9 -20.74 -33.86 13.46
N TRP A 10 -20.53 -34.34 12.23
CA TRP A 10 -19.46 -33.84 11.35
C TRP A 10 -19.70 -32.40 10.89
N ARG A 11 -20.96 -32.02 10.63
CA ARG A 11 -21.32 -30.63 10.30
C ARG A 11 -21.10 -29.70 11.48
N ALA A 12 -21.50 -30.12 12.69
CA ALA A 12 -21.25 -29.35 13.91
C ALA A 12 -19.75 -29.17 14.20
N ALA A 13 -18.97 -30.25 14.09
CA ALA A 13 -17.52 -30.21 14.28
C ALA A 13 -16.84 -29.28 13.25
N THR A 14 -17.24 -29.36 11.98
CA THR A 14 -16.71 -28.49 10.91
C THR A 14 -17.01 -27.01 11.20
N ILE A 15 -18.24 -26.68 11.62
CA ILE A 15 -18.62 -25.30 11.95
C ILE A 15 -17.82 -24.76 13.13
N ILE A 16 -17.60 -25.58 14.18
CA ILE A 16 -16.81 -25.19 15.35
C ILE A 16 -15.36 -24.92 14.96
N VAL A 17 -14.75 -25.78 14.14
CA VAL A 17 -13.37 -25.61 13.68
C VAL A 17 -13.23 -24.35 12.82
N ILE A 18 -14.14 -24.12 11.87
CA ILE A 18 -14.12 -22.90 11.04
C ILE A 18 -14.30 -21.65 11.92
N GLY A 19 -15.25 -21.68 12.86
CA GLY A 19 -15.47 -20.58 13.80
C GLY A 19 -14.22 -20.27 14.65
N ALA A 20 -13.53 -21.29 15.15
CA ALA A 20 -12.29 -21.13 15.91
C ALA A 20 -11.15 -20.57 15.03
N LEU A 21 -11.02 -21.02 13.78
CA LEU A 21 -10.03 -20.51 12.83
C LEU A 21 -10.29 -19.04 12.45
N CYS A 22 -11.53 -18.68 12.14
CA CYS A 22 -11.90 -17.30 11.84
C CYS A 22 -11.72 -16.38 13.05
N GLY A 23 -12.12 -16.83 14.24
CA GLY A 23 -11.96 -16.08 15.49
C GLY A 23 -10.50 -15.86 15.87
N SER A 24 -9.66 -16.89 15.73
CA SER A 24 -8.22 -16.77 15.96
C SER A 24 -7.52 -15.86 14.94
N ALA A 25 -7.90 -15.92 13.65
CA ALA A 25 -7.37 -15.00 12.64
C ALA A 25 -7.74 -13.53 12.92
N ALA A 26 -8.98 -13.24 13.31
CA ALA A 26 -9.42 -11.90 13.68
C ALA A 26 -8.70 -11.38 14.94
N LEU A 27 -8.50 -12.25 15.94
CA LEU A 27 -7.77 -11.92 17.15
C LEU A 27 -6.28 -11.67 16.86
N TRP A 28 -5.64 -12.48 16.01
CA TRP A 28 -4.26 -12.25 15.56
C TRP A 28 -4.11 -10.96 14.77
N TRP A 29 -5.05 -10.65 13.87
CA TRP A 29 -5.03 -9.40 13.10
C TRP A 29 -5.11 -8.17 14.01
N THR A 30 -5.98 -8.21 15.02
CA THR A 30 -6.13 -7.11 15.98
C THR A 30 -4.93 -6.98 16.93
N LEU A 31 -4.42 -8.10 17.47
CA LEU A 31 -3.29 -8.11 18.40
C LEU A 31 -1.94 -7.82 17.73
N SER A 32 -1.75 -8.19 16.46
CA SER A 32 -0.49 -7.92 15.73
C SER A 32 -0.20 -6.43 15.55
N GLY A 33 -1.20 -5.55 15.71
CA GLY A 33 -1.04 -4.11 15.60
C GLY A 33 -0.61 -3.64 14.20
N ALA A 34 -0.63 -4.50 13.19
CA ALA A 34 -0.12 -4.23 11.84
C ALA A 34 -0.64 -2.92 11.20
N PRO A 35 -1.94 -2.54 11.31
CA PRO A 35 -2.41 -1.27 10.76
C PRO A 35 -1.89 -0.05 11.54
N HIS A 36 -1.75 -0.18 12.87
CA HIS A 36 -1.23 0.89 13.72
C HIS A 36 0.28 1.08 13.51
N ALA A 37 1.02 -0.02 13.42
CA ALA A 37 2.46 -0.02 13.15
C ALA A 37 2.81 0.68 11.83
N ALA A 38 2.01 0.46 10.78
CA ALA A 38 2.23 1.08 9.48
C ALA A 38 2.06 2.62 9.51
N LYS A 39 1.08 3.11 10.26
CA LYS A 39 0.86 4.56 10.43
C LYS A 39 1.98 5.23 11.23
N THR A 40 2.51 4.56 12.25
CA THR A 40 3.52 5.13 13.16
C THR A 40 4.96 4.95 12.67
N ARG A 41 5.21 4.03 11.73
CA ARG A 41 6.56 3.79 11.18
C ARG A 41 7.07 5.06 10.46
N PRO A 42 8.28 5.55 10.79
CA PRO A 42 8.92 6.63 10.04
C PRO A 42 9.08 6.23 8.58
N LEU A 43 8.82 7.18 7.67
CA LEU A 43 9.07 6.96 6.25
C LEU A 43 10.53 7.25 5.95
N MET A 44 11.11 6.49 5.04
CA MET A 44 12.41 6.82 4.50
C MET A 44 12.27 8.09 3.65
N PRO A 45 13.11 9.12 3.86
CA PRO A 45 13.10 10.29 3.00
C PRO A 45 13.34 9.87 1.56
N LEU A 46 12.71 10.57 0.62
CA LEU A 46 12.92 10.34 -0.80
C LEU A 46 13.08 11.66 -1.54
N ASP A 47 13.86 11.65 -2.61
CA ASP A 47 13.91 12.77 -3.55
C ASP A 47 13.01 12.48 -4.75
N PHE A 48 12.17 13.45 -5.10
CA PHE A 48 11.28 13.39 -6.25
C PHE A 48 11.38 14.69 -7.05
N PRO A 49 12.34 14.77 -8.00
CA PRO A 49 12.50 15.95 -8.83
C PRO A 49 11.41 15.99 -9.90
N HIS A 50 10.40 16.85 -9.72
CA HIS A 50 9.34 17.08 -10.73
C HIS A 50 9.92 17.42 -12.11
N LYS A 51 11.06 18.13 -12.17
CA LYS A 51 11.77 18.46 -13.42
C LYS A 51 12.15 17.23 -14.24
N ALA A 52 12.42 16.08 -13.62
CA ALA A 52 12.72 14.84 -14.32
C ALA A 52 11.46 14.13 -14.88
N HIS A 53 10.27 14.55 -14.45
CA HIS A 53 9.00 13.89 -14.75
C HIS A 53 8.03 14.76 -15.58
N VAL A 54 8.47 15.95 -16.02
CA VAL A 54 7.64 16.91 -16.78
C VAL A 54 7.08 16.38 -18.11
N ALA A 55 7.64 15.29 -18.63
CA ALA A 55 7.16 14.63 -19.83
C ALA A 55 5.85 13.82 -19.60
N PHE A 56 5.47 13.60 -18.35
CA PHE A 56 4.25 12.89 -17.97
C PHE A 56 3.14 13.88 -17.61
N ASN A 57 1.90 13.52 -17.92
CA ASN A 57 0.75 14.31 -17.51
C ASN A 57 0.66 14.31 -15.98
N CYS A 58 0.33 15.45 -15.37
CA CYS A 58 0.18 15.60 -13.92
C CYS A 58 -0.71 14.50 -13.31
N VAL A 59 -1.80 14.14 -13.99
CA VAL A 59 -2.78 13.15 -13.51
C VAL A 59 -2.26 11.70 -13.57
N THR A 60 -1.13 11.45 -14.23
CA THR A 60 -0.46 10.15 -14.20
C THR A 60 0.02 9.81 -12.79
N CYS A 61 0.47 10.81 -12.02
CA CYS A 61 0.89 10.64 -10.63
C CYS A 61 -0.17 11.18 -9.65
N HIS A 62 -0.69 12.38 -9.92
CA HIS A 62 -1.78 12.98 -9.15
C HIS A 62 -3.14 12.47 -9.63
N HIS A 63 -3.37 11.17 -9.46
CA HIS A 63 -4.60 10.51 -9.89
C HIS A 63 -5.87 11.08 -9.23
N ASN A 64 -5.72 11.81 -8.12
CA ASN A 64 -6.80 12.47 -7.41
C ASN A 64 -7.19 13.84 -7.99
N TYR A 65 -6.44 14.40 -8.95
CA TYR A 65 -6.78 15.70 -9.56
C TYR A 65 -8.07 15.67 -10.37
N THR A 66 -8.50 14.49 -10.79
CA THR A 66 -9.77 14.28 -11.49
C THR A 66 -10.95 14.10 -10.53
N GLU A 67 -10.70 13.97 -9.22
CA GLU A 67 -11.74 13.80 -8.21
C GLU A 67 -12.21 15.15 -7.67
N ALA A 68 -13.46 15.52 -7.97
CA ALA A 68 -14.05 16.80 -7.58
C ALA A 68 -14.04 17.08 -6.06
N ARG A 69 -13.96 16.03 -5.23
CA ARG A 69 -13.90 16.14 -3.75
C ARG A 69 -12.49 16.37 -3.22
N LEU A 70 -11.48 16.05 -4.03
CA LEU A 70 -10.07 16.12 -3.66
C LEU A 70 -9.33 17.28 -4.33
N SER A 71 -9.95 17.93 -5.32
CA SER A 71 -9.45 19.16 -5.95
C SER A 71 -9.35 20.36 -4.99
N SER A 72 -10.02 20.30 -3.84
CA SER A 72 -10.07 21.34 -2.80
C SER A 72 -9.67 20.85 -1.40
N TRP A 73 -9.34 19.57 -1.25
CA TRP A 73 -8.77 19.02 -0.01
C TRP A 73 -7.35 19.60 0.16
N PRO A 74 -6.88 19.93 1.37
CA PRO A 74 -5.54 20.48 1.56
C PRO A 74 -4.54 19.60 0.82
N PHE A 75 -3.69 20.22 0.00
CA PHE A 75 -2.67 19.61 -0.86
C PHE A 75 -1.77 18.67 -0.06
N GLN A 76 -2.27 17.48 0.26
CA GLN A 76 -1.51 16.45 0.90
C GLN A 76 -0.67 15.86 -0.22
N GLY A 77 0.65 16.06 -0.15
CA GLY A 77 1.57 15.29 -0.99
C GLY A 77 1.20 13.81 -0.90
N CYS A 78 1.45 13.05 -1.98
CA CYS A 78 0.98 11.67 -2.14
C CYS A 78 1.16 10.85 -0.85
N ILE A 79 2.33 11.00 -0.24
CA ILE A 79 2.74 10.35 1.00
C ILE A 79 1.81 10.68 2.18
N ALA A 80 1.43 11.93 2.36
CA ALA A 80 0.62 12.38 3.50
C ALA A 80 -0.79 11.77 3.43
N CYS A 81 -1.42 11.75 2.26
CA CYS A 81 -2.72 11.11 2.06
C CYS A 81 -2.64 9.59 2.32
N HIS A 82 -1.68 8.91 1.68
CA HIS A 82 -1.53 7.46 1.81
C HIS A 82 -1.12 7.04 3.23
N LYS A 83 -0.35 7.87 3.95
CA LYS A 83 0.05 7.57 5.33
C LYS A 83 -1.06 7.82 6.35
N ASN A 84 -1.91 8.83 6.12
CA ASN A 84 -2.96 9.21 7.06
C ASN A 84 -4.28 8.47 6.83
N THR A 85 -4.48 7.87 5.66
CA THR A 85 -5.68 7.08 5.34
C THR A 85 -5.53 5.64 5.87
N PRO A 86 -6.36 5.18 6.82
CA PRO A 86 -6.18 3.87 7.46
C PRO A 86 -6.18 2.67 6.50
N SER A 87 -6.96 2.74 5.42
CA SER A 87 -7.01 1.70 4.39
C SER A 87 -5.80 1.70 3.46
N LEU A 88 -5.00 2.76 3.44
CA LEU A 88 -3.83 2.91 2.56
C LEU A 88 -2.50 2.79 3.31
N SER A 89 -2.47 3.18 4.59
CA SER A 89 -1.21 3.26 5.35
C SER A 89 -0.49 1.92 5.46
N GLY A 90 -1.24 0.82 5.54
CA GLY A 90 -0.69 -0.54 5.60
C GLY A 90 -0.02 -1.02 4.31
N VAL A 91 -0.35 -0.40 3.17
CA VAL A 91 0.13 -0.80 1.84
C VAL A 91 0.94 0.31 1.16
N ILE A 92 1.33 1.34 1.92
CA ILE A 92 2.04 2.50 1.37
C ILE A 92 3.34 2.09 0.66
N GLU A 93 4.12 1.19 1.25
CA GLU A 93 5.38 0.72 0.65
C GLU A 93 5.12 0.05 -0.71
N GLU A 94 4.14 -0.85 -0.77
CA GLU A 94 3.74 -1.56 -1.99
C GLU A 94 3.23 -0.60 -3.06
N GLN A 95 2.38 0.37 -2.70
CA GLN A 95 1.79 1.30 -3.66
C GLN A 95 2.83 2.24 -4.28
N PHE A 96 3.77 2.77 -3.47
CA PHE A 96 4.80 3.67 -3.98
C PHE A 96 5.88 2.93 -4.77
N HIS A 97 6.38 1.78 -4.30
CA HIS A 97 7.30 0.96 -5.10
C HIS A 97 6.62 0.48 -6.38
N GLY A 98 5.36 0.03 -6.30
CA GLY A 98 4.59 -0.36 -7.48
C GLY A 98 4.44 0.76 -8.50
N GLN A 99 4.16 1.99 -8.08
CA GLN A 99 3.99 3.13 -9.00
C GLN A 99 5.32 3.60 -9.60
N CYS A 100 6.37 3.76 -8.79
CA CYS A 100 7.65 4.31 -9.23
C CYS A 100 8.48 3.28 -10.00
N GLU A 101 8.63 2.08 -9.44
CA GLU A 101 9.49 1.04 -10.02
C GLU A 101 8.92 0.48 -11.31
N SER A 102 7.60 0.29 -11.42
CA SER A 102 7.01 -0.25 -12.65
C SER A 102 7.22 0.67 -13.86
N CYS A 103 7.04 1.97 -13.68
CA CYS A 103 7.29 2.95 -14.74
C CYS A 103 8.77 2.97 -15.12
N HIS A 104 9.66 2.99 -14.12
CA HIS A 104 11.10 3.00 -14.35
C HIS A 104 11.58 1.71 -15.04
N LEU A 105 11.09 0.56 -14.60
CA LEU A 105 11.43 -0.74 -15.15
C LEU A 105 10.99 -0.84 -16.60
N LYS A 106 9.75 -0.45 -16.91
CA LYS A 106 9.23 -0.43 -18.29
C LYS A 106 10.13 0.40 -19.21
N PHE A 107 10.52 1.60 -18.79
CA PHE A 107 11.38 2.46 -19.62
C PHE A 107 12.80 1.87 -19.77
N ALA A 108 13.32 1.22 -18.72
CA ALA A 108 14.62 0.56 -18.78
C ALA A 108 14.60 -0.65 -19.75
N GLU A 109 13.53 -1.45 -19.72
CA GLU A 109 13.30 -2.58 -20.64
C GLU A 109 13.17 -2.11 -22.09
N GLU A 110 12.58 -0.93 -22.31
CA GLU A 110 12.46 -0.29 -23.62
C GLU A 110 13.74 0.48 -24.03
N HIS A 111 14.85 0.32 -23.29
CA HIS A 111 16.11 1.02 -23.51
C HIS A 111 15.98 2.56 -23.56
N ARG A 112 14.97 3.12 -22.91
CA ARG A 112 14.79 4.56 -22.76
C ARG A 112 15.46 5.07 -21.49
N LYS A 113 15.73 6.38 -21.48
CA LYS A 113 16.18 7.06 -20.26
C LYS A 113 15.12 6.86 -19.17
N SER A 114 15.58 6.37 -18.02
CA SER A 114 14.74 6.02 -16.88
C SER A 114 15.52 6.24 -15.57
N GLY A 115 14.79 6.40 -14.46
CA GLY A 115 15.39 6.27 -13.13
C GLY A 115 15.76 4.81 -12.83
N PRO A 116 16.61 4.55 -11.82
CA PRO A 116 17.01 3.18 -11.51
C PRO A 116 15.85 2.41 -10.85
N PRO A 117 15.43 1.25 -11.40
CA PRO A 117 14.28 0.51 -10.87
C PRO A 117 14.59 -0.30 -9.61
N ARG A 118 15.88 -0.53 -9.29
CA ARG A 118 16.30 -1.41 -8.17
C ARG A 118 17.49 -0.86 -7.35
N ALA A 119 17.62 0.46 -7.27
CA ALA A 119 18.66 1.11 -6.47
C ALA A 119 18.04 1.94 -5.35
N CYS A 120 17.74 1.29 -4.22
CA CYS A 120 17.01 1.90 -3.10
C CYS A 120 17.58 3.25 -2.66
N HIS A 121 18.92 3.37 -2.57
CA HIS A 121 19.61 4.58 -2.13
C HIS A 121 19.56 5.75 -3.12
N VAL A 122 19.18 5.50 -4.39
CA VAL A 122 19.05 6.59 -5.38
C VAL A 122 17.71 7.29 -5.22
N CYS A 123 16.66 6.56 -4.83
CA CYS A 123 15.37 7.13 -4.49
C CYS A 123 15.36 7.63 -3.04
N HIS A 124 15.91 6.85 -2.11
CA HIS A 124 15.96 7.16 -0.69
C HIS A 124 17.28 7.81 -0.30
N VAL A 125 17.26 9.13 -0.20
CA VAL A 125 18.44 9.95 0.11
C VAL A 125 18.32 10.58 1.49
N ALA A 126 19.44 10.66 2.22
CA ALA A 126 19.49 11.40 3.48
C ALA A 126 19.19 12.89 3.21
N GLY A 127 18.25 13.47 3.98
CA GLY A 127 17.79 14.84 3.75
C GLY A 127 16.79 15.01 2.59
N GLY A 128 16.34 13.91 1.97
CA GLY A 128 15.18 13.91 1.08
C GLY A 128 13.90 14.34 1.81
N MET A 129 12.80 14.50 1.07
CA MET A 129 11.54 14.92 1.65
C MET A 129 10.94 13.78 2.48
N THR A 130 10.62 14.05 3.75
CA THR A 130 9.82 13.15 4.61
C THR A 130 8.38 13.64 4.83
N HIS A 131 8.12 14.90 4.49
CA HIS A 131 6.84 15.60 4.65
C HIS A 131 6.66 16.62 3.50
N PHE A 132 5.40 16.84 3.10
CA PHE A 132 4.95 17.89 2.17
C PHE A 132 3.99 18.81 2.90
#